data_AF-A0A537XKU8-F1
#
_entry.id   AF-A0A537XKU8-F1
#
_cell.length_a   1.000
_cell.length_b   1.000
_cell.length_c   1.000
_cell.angle_alpha   90.00
_cell.angle_beta   90.00
_cell.angle_gamma   90.00
#
_symmetry.space_group_name_H-M   'P 1'
#
loop_
_entity.id
_entity.type
_entity.pdbx_description
1 polymer ?
#
loop_
_entity_poly.entity_id
_entity_poly.type
_entity_poly.pdbx_seq_one_letter_code
_entity_poly.pdbx_strand_id
1 'polypeptide(L)'
;LRESLLPAALEMAENVVERSLDLFGGMIGPFCLETIVQDDLKFKVFEISTRIVAGTNLFVGGSPYSTLAEPGMSTGRRIAREINLARKAGRLMDVVS
;
A
#
# COMPACT_ATOMS: atom_id res chain seq x y z
N LEU A 1 -8.76 -4.53 12.40
CA LEU A 1 -7.88 -5.72 12.41
C LEU A 1 -7.33 -5.89 13.83
N ARG A 2 -7.17 -7.11 14.34
CA ARG A 2 -6.42 -7.32 15.60
C ARG A 2 -4.95 -7.04 15.35
N GLU A 3 -4.29 -6.28 16.22
CA GLU A 3 -2.90 -5.84 16.01
C GLU A 3 -1.92 -7.01 15.79
N SER A 4 -2.18 -8.17 16.41
CA SER A 4 -1.39 -9.40 16.22
C SER A 4 -1.37 -9.94 14.78
N LEU A 5 -2.27 -9.47 13.91
CA LEU A 5 -2.33 -9.87 12.50
C LEU A 5 -1.56 -8.92 11.58
N LEU A 6 -1.08 -7.79 12.10
CA LEU A 6 -0.33 -6.83 11.31
C LEU A 6 0.96 -7.41 10.70
N PRO A 7 1.76 -8.24 11.41
CA PRO A 7 2.94 -8.88 10.81
C PRO A 7 2.58 -9.73 9.59
N ALA A 8 1.53 -10.55 9.69
CA ALA A 8 1.07 -11.39 8.58
C ALA A 8 0.54 -10.56 7.40
N ALA A 9 -0.15 -9.44 7.66
CA ALA A 9 -0.61 -8.53 6.62
C ALA A 9 0.55 -7.86 5.87
N LEU A 10 1.61 -7.46 6.58
CA LEU A 10 2.81 -6.87 5.97
C LEU A 10 3.62 -7.90 5.18
N GLU A 11 3.79 -9.11 5.72
CA GLU A 11 4.45 -10.22 5.02
C GLU A 11 3.72 -10.59 3.73
N MET A 12 2.39 -10.64 3.75
CA MET A 12 1.58 -10.84 2.54
C MET A 12 1.82 -9.74 1.50
N ALA A 13 1.89 -8.48 1.93
CA ALA A 13 2.13 -7.34 1.05
C ALA A 13 3.54 -7.38 0.44
N GLU A 14 4.57 -7.71 1.24
CA GLU A 14 5.96 -7.85 0.81
C GLU A 14 6.10 -8.95 -0.26
N ASN A 15 5.56 -10.14 0.00
CA ASN A 15 5.56 -11.24 -0.95
C ASN A 15 4.92 -10.87 -2.30
N VAL A 16 3.86 -10.05 -2.29
CA VAL A 16 3.21 -9.58 -3.52
C VAL A 16 4.11 -8.61 -4.28
N VAL A 17 4.78 -7.68 -3.59
CA VAL A 17 5.71 -6.74 -4.20
C VAL A 17 6.92 -7.48 -4.78
N GLU A 18 7.54 -8.37 -4.01
CA GLU A 18 8.67 -9.19 -4.48
C GLU A 18 8.29 -10.00 -5.71
N ARG A 19 7.16 -10.72 -5.66
CA ARG A 19 6.71 -11.51 -6.80
C ARG A 19 6.39 -10.65 -8.02
N SER A 20 5.90 -9.44 -7.83
CA SER A 20 5.65 -8.50 -8.92
C SER A 20 6.92 -7.96 -9.58
N LEU A 21 8.04 -7.87 -8.84
CA LEU A 21 9.34 -7.48 -9.39
C LEU A 21 9.81 -8.52 -10.42
N ASP A 22 9.72 -9.80 -10.07
CA ASP A 22 10.11 -10.91 -10.96
C ASP A 22 9.24 -11.02 -12.21
N LEU A 23 7.95 -10.73 -12.07
CA LEU A 23 6.96 -10.97 -13.13
C LEU A 23 6.72 -9.76 -14.04
N PHE A 24 6.69 -8.56 -13.46
CA PHE A 24 6.14 -7.36 -14.11
C PHE A 24 7.03 -6.12 -13.92
N GLY A 25 8.23 -6.26 -13.36
CA GLY A 25 9.13 -5.12 -13.07
C GLY A 25 8.75 -4.33 -11.82
N GLY A 26 7.78 -4.81 -11.03
CA GLY A 26 7.45 -4.29 -9.71
C GLY A 26 6.06 -3.70 -9.58
N MET A 27 5.67 -3.44 -8.32
CA MET A 27 4.43 -2.80 -7.96
C MET A 27 4.73 -1.39 -7.44
N ILE A 28 4.54 -0.40 -8.30
CA ILE A 28 4.86 1.00 -8.00
C ILE A 28 3.62 1.71 -7.43
N GLY A 29 3.79 2.33 -6.27
CA GLY A 29 2.74 3.13 -5.64
C GLY A 29 1.74 2.29 -4.84
N PRO A 30 0.49 2.77 -4.70
CA PRO A 30 -0.49 2.12 -3.83
C PRO A 30 -1.10 0.88 -4.48
N PHE A 31 -1.36 -0.12 -3.66
CA PHE A 31 -2.15 -1.29 -4.00
C PHE A 31 -3.00 -1.72 -2.81
N CYS A 32 -3.93 -2.65 -3.03
CA CYS A 32 -4.76 -3.22 -1.99
C CYS A 32 -4.89 -4.72 -2.18
N LEU A 33 -4.72 -5.47 -1.10
CA LEU A 33 -5.11 -6.88 -1.02
C LEU A 33 -6.49 -6.92 -0.37
N GLU A 34 -7.49 -7.39 -1.11
CA GLU A 34 -8.84 -7.54 -0.60
C GLU A 34 -8.98 -8.92 0.05
N THR A 35 -9.24 -8.92 1.35
CA THR A 35 -9.14 -10.11 2.19
C THR A 35 -10.33 -10.29 3.11
N ILE A 36 -10.61 -11.55 3.43
CA ILE A 36 -11.48 -11.95 4.54
C ILE A 36 -10.60 -12.53 5.64
N VAL A 37 -10.83 -12.16 6.90
CA VAL A 37 -10.21 -12.82 8.07
C VAL A 37 -11.16 -13.93 8.53
N GLN A 38 -10.68 -15.16 8.48
CA GLN A 38 -11.44 -16.34 8.93
C GLN A 38 -11.44 -16.43 10.47
N ASP A 39 -12.29 -17.30 11.01
CA ASP A 39 -12.43 -17.49 12.46
C ASP A 39 -11.15 -18.02 13.14
N ASP A 40 -10.29 -18.71 12.37
CA ASP A 40 -8.96 -19.15 12.80
C ASP A 40 -7.86 -18.07 12.63
N LEU A 41 -8.29 -16.82 12.38
CA LEU A 41 -7.46 -15.63 12.18
C LEU A 41 -6.54 -15.69 10.96
N LYS A 42 -6.83 -16.52 9.96
CA LYS A 42 -6.11 -16.52 8.68
C LYS A 42 -6.73 -15.58 7.67
N PHE A 43 -5.87 -14.94 6.88
CA PHE A 43 -6.30 -14.15 5.73
C PHE A 43 -6.61 -15.06 4.54
N LYS A 44 -7.77 -14.83 3.90
CA LYS A 44 -8.08 -15.32 2.56
C LYS A 44 -8.17 -14.13 1.61
N VAL A 45 -7.20 -14.00 0.72
CA VAL A 45 -7.21 -13.00 -0.36
C VAL A 45 -8.16 -13.48 -1.46
N PHE A 46 -9.00 -12.59 -1.97
CA PHE A 46 -9.87 -12.86 -3.12
C PHE A 46 -9.62 -11.93 -4.31
N GLU A 47 -9.06 -10.75 -4.09
CA GLU A 47 -8.72 -9.80 -5.15
C GLU A 47 -7.46 -8.98 -4.80
N ILE A 48 -6.74 -8.54 -5.84
CA ILE A 48 -5.66 -7.57 -5.75
C ILE A 48 -5.99 -6.37 -6.64
N SER A 49 -6.06 -5.19 -6.04
CA SER A 49 -6.16 -3.92 -6.75
C SER A 49 -4.76 -3.30 -6.88
N THR A 50 -4.22 -3.22 -8.11
CA THR A 50 -2.87 -2.69 -8.40
C THR A 50 -2.82 -1.16 -8.50
N ARG A 51 -3.71 -0.48 -7.78
CA ARG A 51 -3.84 0.98 -7.73
C ARG A 51 -4.57 1.40 -6.46
N ILE A 52 -4.73 2.70 -6.27
CA ILE A 52 -5.54 3.26 -5.19
C ILE A 52 -7.00 2.74 -5.26
N VAL A 53 -7.56 2.45 -4.08
CA VAL A 53 -8.95 1.98 -3.90
C VAL A 53 -9.79 3.01 -3.16
N ALA A 54 -11.11 2.94 -3.35
CA ALA A 54 -12.08 3.83 -2.71
C ALA A 54 -12.04 3.77 -1.17
N GLY A 55 -11.60 2.65 -0.58
CA GLY A 55 -11.41 2.54 0.87
C GLY A 55 -10.45 3.57 1.48
N THR A 56 -9.57 4.16 0.67
CA THR A 56 -8.66 5.23 1.12
C THR A 56 -9.36 6.58 1.33
N ASN A 57 -10.56 6.77 0.78
CA ASN A 57 -11.30 8.04 0.86
C ASN A 57 -11.71 8.42 2.29
N LEU A 58 -11.80 7.46 3.20
CA LEU A 58 -12.11 7.73 4.61
C LEU A 58 -10.96 8.42 5.36
N PHE A 59 -9.76 8.40 4.79
CA PHE A 59 -8.52 8.79 5.46
C PHE A 59 -7.85 10.01 4.84
N VAL A 60 -8.63 11.00 4.40
CA VAL A 60 -8.10 12.26 3.83
C VAL A 60 -7.20 13.00 4.82
N GLY A 61 -7.52 12.97 6.12
CA GLY A 61 -6.73 13.54 7.21
C GLY A 61 -5.68 12.58 7.79
N GLY A 62 -5.43 11.44 7.15
CA GLY A 62 -4.65 10.34 7.70
C GLY A 62 -5.52 9.22 8.31
N SER A 63 -4.89 8.08 8.53
CA SER A 63 -5.47 6.92 9.20
C SER A 63 -4.79 6.67 10.55
N PRO A 64 -5.35 5.82 11.43
CA PRO A 64 -4.68 5.41 12.66
C PRO A 64 -3.26 4.87 12.41
N TYR A 65 -3.04 4.19 11.28
CA TYR A 65 -1.73 3.64 10.90
C TYR A 65 -0.81 4.69 10.29
N SER A 66 -1.30 5.51 9.35
CA SER A 66 -0.44 6.51 8.69
C SER A 66 0.06 7.56 9.68
N THR A 67 -0.75 7.90 10.68
CA THR A 67 -0.44 8.91 11.71
C THR A 67 0.73 8.51 12.60
N LEU A 68 1.00 7.20 12.76
CA LEU A 68 2.17 6.71 13.50
C LEU A 68 3.48 7.10 12.83
N ALA A 69 3.50 7.16 11.50
CA ALA A 69 4.65 7.61 10.73
C ALA A 69 4.60 9.12 10.49
N GLU A 70 3.44 9.62 10.06
CA GLU A 70 3.23 11.03 9.77
C GLU A 70 1.75 11.46 9.90
N PRO A 71 1.46 12.41 10.79
CA PRO A 71 0.12 12.99 10.91
C PRO A 71 -0.35 13.68 9.62
N GLY A 72 -1.63 13.50 9.27
CA GLY A 72 -2.21 14.19 8.10
C GLY A 72 -1.88 13.53 6.75
N MET A 73 -1.34 12.31 6.72
CA MET A 73 -0.92 11.64 5.49
C MET A 73 -2.03 10.74 4.91
N SER A 74 -2.71 11.19 3.85
CA SER A 74 -3.58 10.33 3.05
C SER A 74 -2.81 9.57 1.96
N THR A 75 -3.40 8.52 1.39
CA THR A 75 -2.80 7.78 0.26
C THR A 75 -2.55 8.71 -0.94
N GLY A 76 -3.50 9.60 -1.27
CA GLY A 76 -3.33 10.58 -2.34
C GLY A 76 -2.17 11.55 -2.07
N ARG A 77 -2.04 12.04 -0.83
CA ARG A 77 -0.91 12.88 -0.42
C ARG A 77 0.41 12.12 -0.48
N ARG A 78 0.43 10.83 -0.14
CA ARG A 78 1.61 9.97 -0.21
C ARG A 78 2.10 9.77 -1.65
N ILE A 79 1.19 9.59 -2.61
CA ILE A 79 1.50 9.52 -4.05
C ILE A 79 2.11 10.84 -4.54
N ALA A 80 1.43 11.95 -4.26
CA ALA A 80 1.90 13.28 -4.65
C ALA A 80 3.29 13.61 -4.07
N ARG A 81 3.58 13.14 -2.85
CA ARG A 81 4.90 13.24 -2.26
C ARG A 81 5.94 12.42 -3.02
N GLU A 82 5.63 11.18 -3.36
CA GLU A 82 6.57 10.31 -4.09
C GLU A 82 6.99 10.94 -5.41
N ILE A 83 6.03 11.44 -6.18
CA ILE A 83 6.29 12.16 -7.44
C ILE A 83 7.19 13.37 -7.21
N ASN A 84 6.94 14.15 -6.16
CA ASN A 84 7.76 15.31 -5.83
C ASN A 84 9.20 14.93 -5.40
N LEU A 85 9.36 13.84 -4.65
CA LEU A 85 10.68 13.35 -4.23
C LEU A 85 11.45 12.80 -5.43
N ALA A 86 10.82 11.96 -6.25
CA ALA A 86 11.40 11.42 -7.48
C ALA A 86 11.83 12.53 -8.43
N ARG A 87 10.99 13.55 -8.63
CA ARG A 87 11.34 14.75 -9.43
C ARG A 87 12.56 15.47 -8.87
N LYS A 88 12.60 15.72 -7.55
CA LYS A 88 13.75 16.39 -6.90
C LYS A 88 15.04 15.58 -7.01
N ALA A 89 14.93 14.25 -7.02
CA ALA A 89 16.06 13.33 -7.16
C ALA A 89 16.49 13.09 -8.63
N GLY A 90 15.81 13.69 -9.62
CA GLY A 90 16.06 13.40 -11.04
C GLY A 90 15.63 12.00 -11.48
N ARG A 91 14.81 11.32 -10.68
CA ARG A 91 14.36 9.92 -10.86
C ARG A 91 12.87 9.82 -11.18
N LEU A 92 12.30 10.85 -11.80
CA LEU A 92 10.85 10.88 -12.09
C LEU A 92 10.41 9.68 -12.93
N MET A 93 11.24 9.25 -13.89
CA MET A 93 10.97 8.11 -14.77
C MET A 93 10.89 6.76 -14.04
N ASP A 94 11.38 6.67 -12.80
CA ASP A 94 11.31 5.45 -12.02
C ASP A 94 9.90 5.21 -11.43
N VAL A 95 9.06 6.25 -11.40
CA VAL A 95 7.75 6.21 -10.73
C VAL A 95 6.58 6.60 -11.65
N VAL A 96 6.87 6.85 -12.93
CA VAL A 96 5.86 7.12 -13.96
C VAL A 96 6.12 6.20 -15.16
N SER A 97 5.04 5.74 -15.78
CA SER A 97 5.04 4.85 -16.94
C SER A 97 4.13 5.39 -18.02
#